data_AF-A0A380W836-F1
#
_entry.id   AF-A0A380W836-F1
#
_cell.length_a   1.000
_cell.length_b   1.000
_cell.length_c   1.000
_cell.angle_alpha   90.00
_cell.angle_beta   90.00
_cell.angle_gamma   90.00
#
_symmetry.space_group_name_H-M   'P 1'
#
loop_
_entity.id
_entity.type
_entity.pdbx_description
1 polymer ?
#
loop_
_entity_poly.entity_id
_entity_poly.type
_entity_poly.pdbx_seq_one_letter_code
_entity_poly.pdbx_strand_id
1 'polypeptide(L)'
;MLIQFGQAFHDYIYDVFVAKFDFWLAFGLVAQLFFTARFLVQWISSERAGQSVVPMAFWFFSMGGGVMTLIYGIAKREPIIILGQALATVIYLRNIMLIIKNHGRGSKTLEN
;
A
#
# COMPACT_ATOMS: atom_id res chain seq x y z
N MET A 1 32.02 -26.43 -9.61
CA MET A 1 30.57 -26.24 -9.89
C MET A 1 29.80 -25.72 -8.67
N LEU A 2 29.75 -26.39 -7.52
CA LEU A 2 28.96 -25.91 -6.36
C LEU A 2 29.41 -24.55 -5.78
N ILE A 3 30.72 -24.25 -5.78
CA ILE A 3 31.27 -22.97 -5.31
C ILE A 3 30.86 -21.79 -6.22
N GLN A 4 30.75 -22.04 -7.54
CA GLN A 4 30.29 -21.04 -8.52
C GLN A 4 28.83 -20.66 -8.31
N PHE A 5 27.96 -21.63 -7.97
CA PHE A 5 26.57 -21.34 -7.62
C PHE A 5 26.46 -20.53 -6.33
N GLY A 6 27.29 -20.82 -5.32
CA GLY A 6 27.35 -20.04 -4.09
C GLY A 6 27.78 -18.59 -4.32
N GLN A 7 28.80 -18.37 -5.14
CA GLN A 7 29.26 -17.02 -5.49
C GLN A 7 28.24 -16.27 -6.34
N ALA A 8 27.69 -16.88 -7.38
CA ALA A 8 26.66 -16.25 -8.21
C ALA A 8 25.40 -15.86 -7.41
N PHE A 9 25.02 -16.68 -6.43
CA PHE A 9 23.92 -16.35 -5.53
C PHE A 9 24.27 -15.19 -4.59
N HIS A 10 25.47 -15.20 -3.99
CA HIS A 10 25.93 -14.10 -3.15
C HIS A 10 25.99 -12.78 -3.90
N ASP A 11 26.57 -12.77 -5.10
CA ASP A 11 26.69 -11.60 -5.95
C ASP A 11 25.31 -11.06 -6.37
N TYR A 12 24.36 -11.95 -6.66
CA TYR A 12 22.98 -11.57 -6.94
C TYR A 12 22.30 -10.91 -5.73
N ILE A 13 22.43 -11.48 -4.53
CA ILE A 13 21.87 -10.90 -3.30
C ILE A 13 22.53 -9.55 -3.00
N TYR A 14 23.84 -9.44 -3.18
CA TYR A 14 24.57 -8.19 -2.99
C TYR A 14 24.10 -7.12 -3.99
N ASP A 15 23.93 -7.47 -5.26
CA ASP A 15 23.43 -6.54 -6.29
C ASP A 15 22.01 -6.04 -5.98
N VAL A 16 21.11 -6.95 -5.61
CA VAL A 16 19.70 -6.63 -5.35
C VAL A 16 19.51 -5.78 -4.10
N PHE A 17 20.20 -6.12 -2.99
CA PHE A 17 19.94 -5.49 -1.70
C PHE A 17 20.92 -4.39 -1.32
N VAL A 18 22.16 -4.45 -1.80
CA VAL A 18 23.24 -3.55 -1.38
C VAL A 18 23.61 -2.58 -2.50
N ALA A 19 23.95 -3.09 -3.69
CA ALA A 19 24.42 -2.24 -4.78
C ALA A 19 23.31 -1.31 -5.33
N LYS A 20 22.05 -1.78 -5.32
CA LYS A 20 20.87 -1.01 -5.75
C LYS A 20 20.20 -0.23 -4.64
N PHE A 21 20.80 -0.16 -3.44
CA PHE A 21 20.23 0.61 -2.34
C PHE A 21 20.36 2.11 -2.61
N ASP A 22 19.33 2.66 -3.25
CA ASP A 22 19.19 4.09 -3.52
C ASP A 22 18.04 4.70 -2.71
N PHE A 23 17.95 6.04 -2.75
CA PHE A 23 16.86 6.76 -2.11
C PHE A 23 15.48 6.27 -2.56
N TRP A 24 15.34 5.88 -3.83
CA TRP A 24 14.08 5.40 -4.39
C TRP A 24 13.69 4.02 -3.87
N LEU A 25 14.65 3.14 -3.61
CA LEU A 25 14.42 1.86 -2.96
C LEU A 25 13.91 2.07 -1.54
N ALA A 26 14.56 2.94 -0.76
CA ALA A 26 14.10 3.29 0.58
C ALA A 26 12.68 3.89 0.54
N PHE A 27 12.40 4.77 -0.42
CA PHE A 27 11.07 5.35 -0.62
C PHE A 27 10.01 4.29 -0.98
N GLY A 28 10.34 3.37 -1.90
CA GLY A 28 9.48 2.25 -2.27
C GLY A 28 9.22 1.29 -1.11
N LEU A 29 10.21 1.05 -0.25
CA LEU A 29 10.05 0.27 0.98
C LEU A 29 9.07 0.95 1.94
N VAL A 30 9.14 2.27 2.12
CA VAL A 30 8.15 3.00 2.93
C VAL A 30 6.75 2.88 2.31
N ALA A 31 6.62 3.02 0.99
CA ALA A 31 5.33 2.82 0.31
C ALA A 31 4.77 1.40 0.58
N GLN A 32 5.63 0.39 0.54
CA GLN A 32 5.27 -0.98 0.84
C GLN A 32 4.86 -1.16 2.32
N LEU A 33 5.51 -0.47 3.26
CA LEU A 33 5.10 -0.48 4.67
C LEU A 33 3.69 0.07 4.88
N PHE A 34 3.30 1.13 4.16
CA PHE A 34 1.90 1.61 4.17
C PHE A 34 0.94 0.54 3.65
N PHE A 35 1.29 -0.14 2.56
CA PHE A 35 0.48 -1.23 2.01
C PHE A 35 0.41 -2.46 2.90
N THR A 36 1.41 -2.71 3.74
CA THR A 36 1.35 -3.78 4.75
C THR A 36 0.55 -3.33 5.97
N ALA A 37 0.74 -2.08 6.43
CA ALA A 37 0.03 -1.51 7.56
C ALA A 37 -1.49 -1.53 7.36
N ARG A 38 -1.99 -1.33 6.13
CA ARG A 38 -3.45 -1.42 5.85
C ARG A 38 -4.03 -2.77 6.28
N PHE A 39 -3.34 -3.87 5.98
CA PHE A 39 -3.80 -5.21 6.32
C PHE A 39 -3.66 -5.49 7.80
N LEU A 40 -2.58 -5.02 8.43
CA LEU A 40 -2.40 -5.12 9.87
C LEU A 40 -3.54 -4.42 10.62
N VAL A 41 -3.88 -3.20 10.20
CA VAL A 41 -4.98 -2.42 10.81
C VAL A 41 -6.33 -3.07 10.57
N GLN A 42 -6.56 -3.61 9.36
CA GLN A 42 -7.79 -4.34 9.05
C GLN A 42 -7.92 -5.62 9.87
N TRP A 43 -6.83 -6.36 10.03
CA TRP A 43 -6.79 -7.57 10.85
C TRP A 43 -7.11 -7.25 12.30
N ILE A 44 -6.40 -6.30 12.92
CA ILE A 44 -6.64 -5.87 14.30
C ILE A 44 -8.09 -5.39 14.48
N SER A 45 -8.62 -4.62 13.52
CA SER A 45 -10.01 -4.15 13.58
C SER A 45 -11.02 -5.30 13.46
N SER A 46 -10.70 -6.34 12.69
CA SER A 46 -11.60 -7.48 12.48
C SER A 46 -11.60 -8.45 13.66
N GLU A 47 -10.43 -8.71 14.25
CA GLU A 47 -10.31 -9.48 15.50
C GLU A 47 -11.11 -8.81 16.63
N ARG A 48 -10.97 -7.49 16.77
CA ARG A 48 -11.72 -6.73 17.79
C ARG A 48 -13.24 -6.75 17.58
N ALA A 49 -13.68 -6.82 16.33
CA ALA A 49 -15.11 -6.82 15.99
C ALA A 49 -15.71 -8.24 15.87
N GLY A 50 -14.88 -9.28 15.84
CA GLY A 50 -15.31 -10.65 15.56
C GLY A 50 -15.92 -10.84 14.16
N GLN A 51 -15.71 -9.89 13.25
CA GLN A 51 -16.29 -9.86 11.90
C GLN A 51 -15.27 -9.30 10.91
N SER A 52 -15.35 -9.71 9.64
CA SER A 52 -14.51 -9.15 8.58
C SER A 52 -14.94 -7.71 8.27
N VAL A 53 -14.28 -6.74 8.92
CA VAL A 53 -14.57 -5.32 8.77
C VAL A 53 -13.37 -4.60 8.13
N VAL A 54 -13.65 -3.64 7.25
CA VAL A 54 -12.63 -2.79 6.63
C VAL A 54 -12.68 -1.41 7.29
N PRO A 55 -11.74 -1.07 8.18
CA PRO A 55 -11.76 0.20 8.90
C PRO A 55 -11.43 1.37 7.97
N MET A 56 -11.86 2.59 8.31
CA MET A 56 -11.51 3.80 7.54
C MET A 56 -10.00 3.99 7.38
N ALA A 57 -9.23 3.64 8.40
CA ALA A 57 -7.77 3.68 8.36
C ALA A 57 -7.18 2.83 7.21
N PHE A 58 -7.81 1.71 6.83
CA PHE A 58 -7.38 0.89 5.68
C PHE A 58 -7.33 1.72 4.39
N TRP A 59 -8.33 2.56 4.17
CA TRP A 59 -8.41 3.39 2.97
C TRP A 59 -7.38 4.52 2.99
N PHE A 60 -7.12 5.12 4.16
CA PHE A 60 -6.06 6.12 4.31
C PHE A 60 -4.67 5.54 4.07
N PHE A 61 -4.35 4.37 4.63
CA PHE A 61 -3.08 3.68 4.36
C PHE A 61 -2.95 3.30 2.88
N SER A 62 -4.03 2.84 2.25
CA SER A 62 -4.05 2.51 0.81
C SER A 62 -3.83 3.74 -0.07
N MET A 63 -4.40 4.89 0.31
CA MET A 63 -4.19 6.16 -0.39
C MET A 63 -2.76 6.68 -0.20
N GLY A 64 -2.23 6.66 1.02
CA GLY A 64 -0.86 7.07 1.31
C GLY A 64 0.16 6.20 0.56
N GLY A 65 0.09 4.88 0.75
CA GLY A 65 0.94 3.93 0.03
C GLY A 65 0.78 4.03 -1.49
N GLY A 66 -0.46 4.25 -1.95
CA GLY A 66 -0.75 4.42 -3.36
C GLY A 66 -0.12 5.65 -3.98
N VAL A 67 -0.26 6.82 -3.34
CA VAL A 67 0.39 8.06 -3.82
C VAL A 67 1.91 7.90 -3.83
N MET A 68 2.48 7.29 -2.80
CA MET A 68 3.92 7.01 -2.76
C MET A 68 4.35 6.08 -3.90
N THR A 69 3.66 4.97 -4.11
CA THR A 69 3.99 4.04 -5.22
C THR A 69 3.79 4.69 -6.59
N LEU A 70 2.83 5.61 -6.74
CA LEU A 70 2.66 6.38 -7.98
C LEU A 70 3.84 7.32 -8.22
N ILE A 71 4.30 8.04 -7.19
CA ILE A 71 5.50 8.89 -7.26
C ILE A 71 6.73 8.04 -7.62
N TYR A 72 6.88 6.87 -6.99
CA TYR A 72 7.95 5.92 -7.30
C TYR A 72 7.89 5.46 -8.77
N GLY A 73 6.72 5.05 -9.26
CA GLY A 73 6.52 4.60 -10.63
C GLY A 73 6.82 5.69 -11.66
N ILE A 74 6.42 6.94 -11.39
CA ILE A 74 6.76 8.09 -12.23
C ILE A 74 8.28 8.32 -12.26
N ALA A 75 8.93 8.30 -11.09
CA ALA A 75 10.37 8.52 -10.98
C ALA A 75 11.20 7.44 -11.69
N LYS A 76 10.81 6.17 -11.56
CA LYS A 76 11.45 5.03 -12.24
C LYS A 76 10.95 4.82 -13.68
N ARG A 77 9.98 5.64 -14.13
CA ARG A 77 9.35 5.59 -15.46
C ARG A 77 8.74 4.22 -15.78
N GLU A 78 8.10 3.60 -14.79
CA GLU A 78 7.46 2.30 -14.93
C GLU A 78 5.96 2.43 -15.24
N PRO A 79 5.53 2.26 -16.51
CA PRO A 79 4.16 2.54 -16.93
C PRO A 79 3.13 1.61 -16.27
N ILE A 80 3.51 0.37 -15.97
CA ILE A 80 2.63 -0.62 -15.32
C ILE A 80 2.25 -0.14 -13.91
N ILE A 81 3.22 0.37 -13.15
CA ILE A 81 2.99 0.92 -11.81
C ILE A 81 2.13 2.18 -11.91
N ILE A 82 2.46 3.09 -12.82
CA ILE A 82 1.74 4.36 -12.97
C ILE A 82 0.26 4.12 -13.28
N LEU A 83 -0.04 3.28 -14.27
CA LEU A 83 -1.42 2.99 -14.67
C LEU A 83 -2.17 2.25 -13.56
N GLY A 84 -1.58 1.22 -12.98
CA GLY A 84 -2.19 0.45 -11.91
C GLY A 84 -2.52 1.33 -10.71
N GLN A 85 -1.57 2.16 -10.29
CA GLN A 85 -1.72 2.96 -9.09
C GLN A 85 -2.57 4.22 -9.30
N ALA A 86 -2.57 4.81 -10.49
CA ALA A 86 -3.51 5.89 -10.83
C ALA A 86 -4.96 5.42 -10.73
N LEU A 87 -5.28 4.25 -11.31
CA LEU A 87 -6.62 3.65 -11.22
C LEU A 87 -6.98 3.28 -9.78
N ALA A 88 -6.07 2.65 -9.05
CA ALA A 88 -6.29 2.28 -7.65
C ALA A 88 -6.56 3.52 -6.77
N THR A 89 -5.85 4.63 -7.00
CA THR A 89 -6.04 5.87 -6.24
C THR A 89 -7.44 6.45 -6.44
N VAL A 90 -7.99 6.40 -7.65
CA VAL A 90 -9.38 6.81 -7.93
C VAL A 90 -10.38 5.95 -7.15
N ILE A 91 -10.16 4.63 -7.10
CA ILE A 91 -11.00 3.70 -6.34
C ILE A 91 -10.94 4.02 -4.84
N TYR A 92 -9.74 4.27 -4.30
CA TYR A 92 -9.56 4.62 -2.89
C TYR A 92 -10.27 5.94 -2.54
N LEU A 93 -10.11 6.98 -3.36
CA LEU A 93 -10.79 8.26 -3.20
C LEU A 93 -12.31 8.09 -3.20
N ARG A 94 -12.85 7.34 -4.17
CA ARG A 94 -14.29 7.07 -4.29
C ARG A 94 -14.83 6.34 -3.07
N ASN A 95 -14.09 5.35 -2.55
CA ASN A 95 -14.52 4.60 -1.37
C ASN A 95 -14.47 5.45 -0.09
N ILE A 96 -13.43 6.27 0.11
CA ILE A 96 -13.38 7.23 1.22
C ILE A 96 -14.56 8.21 1.13
N MET A 97 -14.84 8.77 -0.05
CA MET A 97 -15.94 9.70 -0.26
C MET A 97 -17.30 9.07 0.10
N LEU A 98 -17.54 7.82 -0.31
CA LEU A 98 -18.77 7.11 0.04
C LEU A 98 -18.90 6.87 1.54
N ILE A 99 -17.81 6.48 2.20
CA ILE A 99 -17.85 6.21 3.64
C ILE A 99 -18.13 7.50 4.41
N ILE A 100 -17.50 8.62 4.04
CA ILE A 100 -17.76 9.94 4.64
C ILE A 100 -19.22 10.35 4.41
N LYS A 101 -19.72 10.21 3.18
CA LYS A 101 -21.12 10.53 2.84
C LYS A 101 -22.13 9.70 3.62
N ASN A 102 -21.85 8.41 3.83
CA ASN A 102 -22.73 7.51 4.56
C ASN A 102 -22.66 7.73 6.08
N HIS A 103 -21.49 8.07 6.65
CA HIS A 103 -21.38 8.47 8.05
C HIS A 103 -22.17 9.75 8.35
N GLY A 104 -22.22 10.71 7.41
CA GLY A 104 -23.05 11.91 7.53
C GLY A 104 -24.57 11.66 7.47
N ARG A 105 -25.01 10.48 7.01
CA ARG A 105 -26.44 10.10 6.92
C ARG A 105 -26.92 9.19 8.05
N GLY A 106 -26.02 8.52 8.77
CA GLY A 106 -26.36 7.66 9.93
C GLY A 106 -26.78 8.41 11.19
N SER A 107 -26.67 9.74 11.22
CA SER A 107 -27.11 10.58 12.36
C SER A 107 -28.52 11.16 12.19
N LYS A 108 -29.24 10.90 11.09
CA LYS A 108 -30.55 11.53 10.80
C LYS A 108 -31.76 10.60 10.94
N THR A 109 -31.62 9.45 11.57
CA THR A 109 -32.72 8.47 11.73
C THR A 109 -33.07 8.14 13.18
N LEU A 110 -32.68 8.99 14.15
CA LEU A 110 -33.14 8.90 15.55
C LEU A 110 -34.12 10.03 15.94
N GLU A 111 -34.70 10.70 14.95
CA GLU A 111 -35.86 11.58 15.13
C GLU A 111 -36.97 11.06 14.22
N ASN A 112 -37.80 10.17 14.75
CA ASN A 112 -39.23 9.99 14.45
C ASN A 112 -39.78 8.86 15.34
#